data_AF-A0AAU9NUB0-F1
#
_entry.id   AF-A0AAU9NUB0-F1
#
_cell.length_a   1.000
_cell.length_b   1.000
_cell.length_c   1.000
_cell.angle_alpha   90.00
_cell.angle_beta   90.00
_cell.angle_gamma   90.00
#
_symmetry.space_group_name_H-M   'P 1'
#
loop_
_entity.id
_entity.type
_entity.pdbx_description
1 polymer ?
#
loop_
_entity_poly.entity_id
_entity_poly.type
_entity_poly.pdbx_seq_one_letter_code
_entity_poly.pdbx_strand_id
1 'polypeptide(L)'
;MMHQLLQEMGKTIVREESPNKPWKRSRLWCHEESFEVLKRKKGTENVLGLTLDMRMLEKDKLCGSIELKTDALSNMEKGHGNKGISYSDVL
;
A
#
# COMPACT_ATOMS: atom_id res chain seq x y z
N MET A 1 -5.79 21.41 9.96
CA MET A 1 -6.33 20.43 10.93
C MET A 1 -7.35 19.44 10.33
N MET A 2 -7.97 19.71 9.17
CA MET A 2 -8.93 18.80 8.52
C MET A 2 -8.33 17.64 7.70
N HIS A 3 -7.02 17.50 7.72
CA HIS A 3 -6.30 16.50 6.90
C HIS A 3 -6.26 15.11 7.55
N GLN A 4 -6.33 15.03 8.88
CA GLN A 4 -6.23 13.75 9.60
C GLN A 4 -7.52 12.93 9.49
N LEU A 5 -8.69 13.56 9.59
CA LEU A 5 -9.97 12.84 9.51
C LEU A 5 -10.14 12.18 8.13
N LEU A 6 -9.88 12.92 7.05
CA LEU A 6 -9.98 12.38 5.69
C LEU A 6 -8.96 11.25 5.44
N GLN A 7 -7.76 11.35 6.01
CA GLN A 7 -6.78 10.27 5.97
C GLN A 7 -7.27 9.02 6.71
N GLU A 8 -7.82 9.17 7.91
CA GLU A 8 -8.34 8.03 8.69
C GLU A 8 -9.56 7.39 8.03
N MET A 9 -10.45 8.19 7.44
CA MET A 9 -11.57 7.69 6.64
C MET A 9 -11.08 6.90 5.43
N GLY A 10 -10.11 7.45 4.66
CA GLY A 10 -9.52 6.75 3.53
C GLY A 10 -8.85 5.42 3.91
N LYS A 11 -8.15 5.38 5.06
CA LYS A 11 -7.58 4.13 5.59
C LYS A 11 -8.65 3.14 6.03
N THR A 12 -9.75 3.62 6.60
CA THR A 12 -10.86 2.78 7.07
C THR A 12 -11.56 2.09 5.92
N ILE A 13 -11.89 2.83 4.85
CA ILE A 13 -12.50 2.28 3.63
C ILE A 13 -11.65 1.14 3.06
N VAL A 14 -10.34 1.37 2.91
CA VAL A 14 -9.41 0.36 2.40
C VAL A 14 -9.30 -0.85 3.34
N ARG A 15 -9.36 -0.65 4.66
CA ARG A 15 -9.38 -1.75 5.63
C ARG A 15 -10.66 -2.58 5.53
N GLU A 16 -11.81 -1.96 5.28
CA GLU A 16 -13.11 -2.62 5.14
C GLU A 16 -13.21 -3.52 3.91
N GLU A 17 -12.50 -3.20 2.82
CA GLU A 17 -12.41 -4.09 1.65
C GLU A 17 -11.99 -5.52 2.03
N SER A 18 -11.11 -5.64 3.03
CA SER A 18 -10.70 -6.93 3.59
C SER A 18 -10.07 -6.76 4.97
N PRO A 19 -10.85 -6.90 6.06
CA PRO A 19 -10.36 -6.65 7.42
C PRO A 19 -9.21 -7.58 7.82
N ASN A 20 -9.27 -8.84 7.39
CA ASN A 20 -8.36 -9.89 7.84
C ASN A 20 -7.30 -10.30 6.80
N LYS A 21 -7.43 -9.86 5.54
CA LYS A 21 -6.54 -10.28 4.45
C LYS A 21 -6.01 -9.05 3.72
N PRO A 22 -4.91 -8.43 4.20
CA PRO A 22 -4.37 -7.20 3.62
C PRO A 22 -4.06 -7.32 2.13
N TRP A 23 -3.56 -8.47 1.67
CA TRP A 23 -3.26 -8.72 0.25
C TRP A 23 -4.48 -8.72 -0.69
N LYS A 24 -5.71 -8.70 -0.16
CA LYS A 24 -6.93 -8.57 -0.96
C LYS A 24 -7.42 -7.11 -1.07
N ARG A 25 -6.78 -6.18 -0.37
CA ARG A 25 -7.12 -4.76 -0.41
C ARG A 25 -6.51 -4.11 -1.65
N SER A 26 -7.11 -3.00 -2.07
CA SER A 26 -6.66 -2.12 -3.13
C SER A 26 -5.38 -1.38 -2.77
N ARG A 27 -5.21 -1.05 -1.48
CA ARG A 27 -4.05 -0.31 -0.98
C ARG A 27 -3.53 -0.87 0.35
N LEU A 28 -2.22 -0.81 0.54
CA LEU A 28 -1.54 -1.14 1.79
C LEU A 28 -0.88 0.11 2.39
N TRP A 29 -1.41 0.60 3.50
CA TRP A 29 -0.91 1.80 4.19
C TRP A 29 0.09 1.47 5.31
N CYS A 30 0.07 0.24 5.82
CA CYS A 30 0.96 -0.26 6.86
C CYS A 30 2.20 -0.88 6.21
N HIS A 31 3.38 -0.39 6.57
CA HIS A 31 4.62 -0.84 5.96
C HIS A 31 4.90 -2.31 6.28
N GLU A 32 4.56 -2.79 7.49
CA GLU A 32 4.66 -4.20 7.86
C GLU A 32 3.76 -5.09 6.99
N GLU A 33 2.51 -4.67 6.76
CA GLU A 33 1.60 -5.38 5.85
C GLU A 33 2.15 -5.38 4.42
N SER A 34 2.66 -4.26 3.92
CA SER A 34 3.29 -4.15 2.61
C SER A 34 4.47 -5.11 2.48
N PHE A 35 5.36 -5.17 3.48
CA PHE A 35 6.51 -6.07 3.48
C PHE A 35 6.08 -7.54 3.50
N GLU A 36 5.11 -7.91 4.32
CA GLU A 36 4.60 -9.29 4.38
C GLU A 36 3.97 -9.72 3.06
N VAL A 37 3.23 -8.82 2.40
CA VAL A 37 2.62 -9.11 1.09
C VAL A 37 3.69 -9.30 0.01
N LEU A 38 4.72 -8.46 -0.02
CA LEU A 38 5.84 -8.57 -0.96
C LEU A 38 6.68 -9.83 -0.70
N LYS A 39 7.06 -10.09 0.55
CA LYS A 39 7.87 -11.25 0.97
C LYS A 39 7.20 -12.57 0.65
N ARG A 40 5.88 -12.67 0.88
CA ARG A 40 5.11 -13.89 0.62
C ARG A 40 4.69 -14.04 -0.85
N LYS A 41 5.05 -13.10 -1.73
CA LYS A 41 4.54 -13.00 -3.10
C LYS A 41 3.01 -13.10 -3.17
N LYS A 42 2.35 -12.55 -2.16
CA LYS A 42 0.88 -12.55 -2.06
C LYS A 42 0.26 -11.32 -2.68
N GLY A 43 1.05 -10.45 -3.32
CA GLY A 43 0.50 -9.35 -4.13
C GLY A 43 -0.52 -9.92 -5.11
N THR A 44 -1.80 -9.61 -4.88
CA THR A 44 -2.87 -10.01 -5.79
C THR A 44 -3.16 -8.87 -6.74
N GLU A 45 -3.83 -9.15 -7.86
CA GLU A 45 -4.28 -8.14 -8.84
C GLU A 45 -5.06 -6.99 -8.22
N ASN A 46 -5.62 -7.19 -7.02
CA ASN A 46 -6.34 -6.15 -6.29
C ASN A 46 -5.42 -5.05 -5.78
N VAL A 47 -4.15 -5.33 -5.43
CA VAL A 47 -3.25 -4.34 -4.82
C VAL A 47 -2.75 -3.36 -5.88
N LEU A 48 -3.32 -2.16 -5.89
CA LEU A 48 -2.99 -1.05 -6.79
C LEU A 48 -1.91 -0.11 -6.22
N GLY A 49 -1.65 -0.16 -4.91
CA GLY A 49 -0.62 0.67 -4.29
C GLY A 49 -0.23 0.21 -2.89
N LEU A 50 1.00 0.49 -2.50
CA LEU A 50 1.54 0.13 -1.19
C LEU A 50 2.51 1.20 -0.68
N THR A 51 2.58 1.34 0.64
CA THR A 51 3.51 2.23 1.32
C THR A 51 4.66 1.41 1.91
N LEU A 52 5.89 1.84 1.68
CA LEU A 52 7.11 1.24 2.25
C LEU A 52 7.89 2.30 3.03
N ASP A 53 8.32 1.96 4.24
CA ASP A 53 9.30 2.76 4.99
C ASP A 53 10.68 2.12 4.83
N MET A 54 11.57 2.78 4.09
CA MET A 54 12.93 2.29 3.85
C MET A 54 13.79 2.27 5.11
N ARG A 55 13.45 3.05 6.14
CA ARG A 55 14.17 3.00 7.43
C ARG A 55 13.83 1.72 8.21
N MET A 56 12.65 1.15 7.96
CA MET A 56 12.25 -0.15 8.51
C MET A 56 12.94 -1.29 7.75
N LEU A 57 13.19 -1.11 6.45
CA LEU A 57 14.05 -2.01 5.66
C LEU A 57 15.46 -2.11 6.23
N GLU A 58 16.01 -1.00 6.75
CA GLU A 58 17.35 -0.97 7.36
C GLU A 58 17.40 -1.64 8.74
N LYS A 59 16.29 -1.67 9.49
CA LYS A 59 16.21 -2.39 10.77
C LYS A 59 16.22 -3.91 10.56
N ASP A 60 15.57 -4.40 9.51
CA ASP A 60 15.59 -5.81 9.14
C ASP A 60 16.91 -6.23 8.43
N LYS A 61 17.71 -5.27 7.94
CA LYS A 61 19.05 -5.52 7.35
C LYS A 61 20.10 -6.00 8.34
N LEU A 62 19.85 -5.97 9.65
CA LEU A 62 20.70 -6.70 10.61
C LEU A 62 20.69 -8.23 10.37
N CYS A 63 19.81 -8.75 9.48
CA CYS A 63 19.74 -10.16 9.11
C CYS A 63 19.92 -10.47 7.59
N GLY A 64 20.40 -9.52 6.78
CA GLY A 64 20.74 -9.75 5.36
C GLY A 64 19.97 -8.89 4.37
N SER A 65 20.32 -9.00 3.08
CA SER A 65 19.66 -8.28 1.99
C SER A 65 18.22 -8.75 1.83
N ILE A 66 17.27 -7.82 1.95
CA ILE A 66 15.85 -8.08 1.62
C ILE A 66 15.71 -8.01 0.11
N GLU A 67 15.57 -9.18 -0.52
CA GLU A 67 15.25 -9.29 -1.94
C GLU A 67 13.74 -9.18 -2.13
N LEU A 68 13.27 -7.99 -2.53
CA LEU A 68 11.88 -7.79 -2.93
C LEU A 68 11.73 -8.24 -4.37
N LYS A 69 10.87 -9.23 -4.61
CA LYS A 69 10.60 -9.69 -5.97
C LYS A 69 9.50 -8.83 -6.58
N THR A 70 9.81 -8.22 -7.72
CA THR A 70 8.92 -7.32 -8.46
C THR A 70 7.93 -8.06 -9.36
N ASP A 71 8.08 -9.38 -9.51
CA ASP A 71 7.12 -10.27 -10.18
C ASP A 71 5.74 -10.21 -9.53
N ALA A 72 5.67 -9.99 -8.21
CA ALA A 72 4.43 -9.75 -7.48
C ALA A 72 3.68 -8.46 -7.90
N LEU A 73 4.32 -7.58 -8.66
CA LEU A 73 3.77 -6.30 -9.15
C LEU A 73 3.67 -6.26 -10.69
N SER A 74 3.90 -7.38 -11.39
CA SER A 74 3.89 -7.43 -12.86
C SER A 74 2.55 -7.01 -13.48
N ASN A 75 1.47 -7.13 -12.71
CA ASN A 75 0.10 -6.83 -13.13
C ASN A 75 -0.39 -5.45 -12.67
N MET A 76 0.44 -4.65 -12.00
CA MET A 76 0.09 -3.26 -11.69
C MET A 76 0.05 -2.48 -13.01
N GLU A 77 -1.16 -2.20 -13.51
CA GLU A 77 -1.35 -1.33 -14.66
C GLU A 77 -0.66 0.00 -14.37
N LYS A 78 0.10 0.55 -15.33
CA LYS A 78 0.70 1.88 -15.19
C LYS A 78 -0.46 2.86 -15.07
N GLY A 79 -0.83 3.20 -13.84
CA GLY A 79 -1.97 4.06 -13.59
C GLY A 79 -1.85 5.30 -14.45
N HIS A 80 -2.83 5.52 -15.34
CA HIS A 80 -3.05 6.83 -15.91
C HIS A 80 -3.08 7.79 -14.72
N GLY A 81 -2.13 8.73 -14.67
CA GLY A 81 -1.91 9.57 -13.51
C GLY A 81 -3.25 10.10 -12.99
N ASN A 82 -3.67 9.62 -11.82
CA ASN A 82 -4.79 10.19 -11.11
C ASN A 82 -4.42 11.65 -10.89
N LYS A 83 -5.02 12.56 -11.66
CA LYS A 83 -5.12 13.96 -11.24
C LYS A 83 -5.80 13.89 -9.89
N GLY A 84 -5.04 14.18 -8.83
CA GLY A 84 -5.61 14.26 -7.50
C GLY A 84 -6.84 15.14 -7.59
N ILE A 85 -7.97 14.64 -7.10
CA ILE A 85 -9.16 15.47 -6.88
C ILE A 85 -8.69 16.65 -6.03
N SER A 86 -8.71 17.83 -6.63
CA SER A 86 -8.36 19.06 -5.94
C SER A 86 -9.47 19.37 -4.95
N TYR A 87 -9.15 19.99 -3.82
CA TYR A 87 -10.17 20.49 -2.88
C TYR A 87 -11.18 21.44 -3.56
N SER A 88 -10.80 22.04 -4.70
CA SER A 88 -11.70 22.85 -5.54
C SER A 88 -12.75 22.05 -6.31
N ASP A 89 -12.59 20.73 -6.45
CA ASP A 89 -13.47 19.89 -7.28
C ASP A 89 -14.67 19.34 -6.48
N VAL A 90 -14.74 19.68 -5.18
CA VAL A 90 -15.79 19.27 -4.24
C VAL A 90 -16.62 20.48 -3.74
N LEU A 91 -16.47 21.65 -4.40
CA LEU A 91 -17.30 22.84 -4.25
C LEU A 91 -17.84 23.27 -5.61
#